data_AF-A0A495IDY3-F1
#
_entry.id   AF-A0A495IDY3-F1
#
_cell.length_a   1.000
_cell.length_b   1.000
_cell.length_c   1.000
_cell.angle_alpha   90.00
_cell.angle_beta   90.00
_cell.angle_gamma   90.00
#
_symmetry.space_group_name_H-M   'P 1'
#
loop_
_entity.id
_entity.type
_entity.pdbx_description
1 polymer ?
#
loop_
_entity_poly.entity_id
_entity_poly.type
_entity_poly.pdbx_seq_one_letter_code
_entity_poly.pdbx_strand_id
1 'polypeptide(L)'
;MTGSTWAFDVVAAGHSSGGVTGFIIFGVAVVLVGITAIVRLRRGGPGPNVQWLPKSMRKRVNDEYEEHGWQKPYDDEGNRNPDRDAL
;
A
#
# COMPACT_ATOMS: atom_id res chain seq x y z
N MET A 1 -33.51 47.46 20.01
CA MET A 1 -33.46 46.19 19.25
C MET A 1 -32.29 46.29 18.28
N THR A 2 -31.10 45.90 18.71
CA THR A 2 -29.86 45.96 17.92
C THR A 2 -29.32 44.54 17.86
N GLY A 3 -29.70 43.84 16.78
CA GLY A 3 -29.30 42.46 16.52
C GLY A 3 -27.90 42.40 15.95
N SER A 4 -27.07 41.57 16.57
CA SER A 4 -25.69 41.21 16.24
C SER A 4 -25.53 40.72 14.79
N THR A 5 -25.00 41.56 13.91
CA THR A 5 -24.69 41.20 12.51
C THR A 5 -23.34 40.52 12.32
N TRP A 6 -22.50 40.42 13.37
CA TRP A 6 -21.14 39.86 13.30
C TRP A 6 -21.08 38.32 13.29
N ALA A 7 -22.22 37.64 13.48
CA ALA A 7 -22.25 36.17 13.56
C ALA A 7 -22.21 35.48 12.18
N PHE A 8 -22.41 36.20 11.08
CA PHE A 8 -22.49 35.61 9.74
C PHE A 8 -21.21 35.78 8.91
N ASP A 9 -20.28 36.66 9.32
CA ASP A 9 -19.02 36.88 8.59
C ASP A 9 -18.00 35.74 8.76
N VAL A 10 -18.13 34.92 9.81
CA VAL A 10 -17.21 33.78 10.04
C VAL A 10 -17.46 32.63 9.07
N VAL A 11 -18.69 32.50 8.56
CA VAL A 11 -19.06 31.41 7.62
C VAL A 11 -18.68 31.76 6.17
N ALA A 12 -18.51 33.04 5.83
CA ALA A 12 -18.15 33.47 4.49
C ALA A 12 -16.64 33.35 4.16
N ALA A 13 -15.77 33.27 5.18
CA ALA A 13 -14.32 33.23 4.98
C ALA A 13 -13.73 31.83 4.68
N GLY A 14 -14.55 30.78 4.66
CA GLY A 14 -14.09 29.39 4.57
C GLY A 14 -13.95 28.80 3.15
N HIS A 15 -14.28 29.55 2.09
CA HIS A 15 -14.38 28.98 0.73
C HIS A 15 -13.23 29.34 -0.24
N SER A 16 -12.35 30.29 0.09
CA SER A 16 -11.25 30.67 -0.81
C SER A 16 -9.99 29.78 -0.68
N SER A 17 -9.84 29.07 0.43
CA SER A 17 -8.74 28.14 0.72
C SER A 17 -9.10 26.66 0.54
N GLY A 18 -10.40 26.33 0.53
CA GLY A 18 -10.88 24.94 0.43
C GLY A 18 -10.44 24.22 -0.85
N GLY A 19 -10.33 24.94 -1.97
CA GLY A 19 -9.82 24.38 -3.22
C GLY A 19 -8.35 23.97 -3.10
N VAL A 20 -7.48 24.90 -2.71
CA VAL A 20 -6.03 24.67 -2.61
C VAL A 20 -5.71 23.62 -1.53
N THR A 21 -6.36 23.70 -0.36
CA THR A 21 -6.22 22.71 0.69
C THR A 21 -6.69 21.32 0.24
N GLY A 22 -7.81 21.24 -0.49
CA GLY A 22 -8.30 20.00 -1.08
C GLY A 22 -7.32 19.38 -2.09
N PHE A 23 -6.73 20.19 -2.97
CA PHE A 23 -5.71 19.73 -3.93
C PHE A 23 -4.46 19.20 -3.24
N ILE A 24 -3.99 19.84 -2.16
CA ILE A 24 -2.83 19.37 -1.40
C ILE A 24 -3.13 18.02 -0.75
N ILE A 25 -4.27 17.88 -0.08
CA ILE A 25 -4.67 16.61 0.57
C ILE A 25 -4.82 15.50 -0.47
N PHE A 26 -5.50 15.78 -1.58
CA PHE A 26 -5.66 14.83 -2.67
C PHE A 26 -4.31 14.43 -3.30
N GLY A 27 -3.43 15.41 -3.54
CA GLY A 27 -2.09 15.17 -4.06
C GLY A 27 -1.26 14.27 -3.15
N VAL A 28 -1.27 14.53 -1.83
CA VAL A 28 -0.60 13.68 -0.84
C VAL A 28 -1.17 12.26 -0.85
N ALA A 29 -2.49 12.10 -0.91
CA ALA A 29 -3.14 10.79 -0.98
C ALA A 29 -2.73 10.00 -2.23
N VAL A 30 -2.72 10.64 -3.41
CA VAL A 30 -2.28 10.02 -4.67
C VAL A 30 -0.82 9.60 -4.60
N VAL A 31 0.06 10.44 -4.04
CA VAL A 31 1.48 10.11 -3.87
C VAL A 31 1.65 8.92 -2.93
N LEU A 32 0.95 8.88 -1.80
CA LEU A 32 1.01 7.75 -0.86
C LEU A 32 0.51 6.45 -1.50
N VAL A 33 -0.61 6.48 -2.22
CA VAL A 33 -1.14 5.32 -2.96
C VAL A 33 -0.14 4.89 -4.04
N GLY A 34 0.43 5.82 -4.79
CA GLY A 34 1.44 5.55 -5.80
C GLY A 34 2.69 4.91 -5.22
N ILE A 35 3.23 5.45 -4.12
CA ILE A 35 4.38 4.87 -3.39
C ILE A 35 4.02 3.47 -2.89
N THR A 36 2.85 3.28 -2.30
CA THR A 36 2.42 1.98 -1.78
C THR A 36 2.28 0.96 -2.90
N ALA A 37 1.70 1.35 -4.04
CA ALA A 37 1.59 0.51 -5.23
C ALA A 37 2.97 0.15 -5.79
N ILE A 38 3.88 1.13 -5.90
CA ILE A 38 5.27 0.90 -6.36
C ILE A 38 6.01 0.00 -5.39
N VAL A 39 5.88 0.20 -4.08
CA VAL A 39 6.52 -0.66 -3.07
C VAL A 39 5.93 -2.07 -3.12
N ARG A 40 4.61 -2.20 -3.30
CA ARG A 40 3.92 -3.50 -3.41
C ARG A 40 4.28 -4.23 -4.71
N LEU A 41 4.49 -3.50 -5.80
CA LEU A 41 5.00 -4.01 -7.07
C LEU A 41 6.50 -4.38 -6.97
N ARG A 42 7.31 -3.53 -6.32
CA ARG A 42 8.76 -3.74 -6.13
C ARG A 42 9.08 -4.86 -5.14
N ARG A 43 8.19 -5.13 -4.19
CA ARG A 43 8.31 -6.27 -3.27
C ARG A 43 7.85 -7.60 -3.86
N GLY A 44 7.42 -7.58 -5.14
CA GLY A 44 6.83 -8.69 -5.84
C GLY A 44 5.53 -9.13 -5.21
N GLY A 45 4.49 -9.23 -6.02
CA GLY A 45 3.20 -9.68 -5.54
C GLY A 45 3.26 -11.06 -4.87
N PRO A 46 2.20 -11.45 -4.15
CA PRO A 46 2.06 -12.81 -3.69
C PRO A 46 1.98 -13.71 -4.93
N GLY A 47 3.09 -14.34 -5.30
CA GLY A 47 3.10 -15.32 -6.39
C GLY A 47 2.13 -16.47 -6.12
N PRO A 48 1.90 -17.37 -7.09
CA PRO A 48 0.96 -18.48 -6.94
C PRO A 48 1.14 -19.28 -5.62
N ASN A 49 0.08 -19.88 -5.10
CA ASN A 49 0.21 -20.68 -3.87
C ASN A 49 0.77 -22.08 -4.22
N VAL A 50 2.04 -22.32 -3.91
CA VAL A 50 2.80 -23.53 -4.28
C VAL A 50 3.01 -24.50 -3.12
N GLN A 51 2.09 -24.50 -2.15
CA GLN A 51 2.09 -25.24 -0.89
C GLN A 51 2.22 -26.79 -0.94
N TRP A 52 2.13 -27.41 -2.12
CA TRP A 52 2.11 -28.87 -2.31
C TRP A 52 3.42 -29.45 -2.91
N LEU A 53 4.47 -28.64 -3.06
CA LEU A 53 5.67 -29.09 -3.77
C LEU A 53 6.63 -29.95 -2.91
N PRO A 54 7.24 -30.99 -3.50
CA PRO A 54 8.26 -31.83 -2.85
C PRO A 54 9.52 -31.04 -2.49
N LYS A 55 10.22 -31.42 -1.42
CA LYS A 55 11.45 -30.73 -0.93
C LYS A 55 12.50 -30.51 -2.03
N SER A 56 12.67 -31.46 -2.94
CA SER A 56 13.63 -31.37 -4.04
C SER A 56 13.32 -30.26 -5.06
N MET A 57 12.06 -29.84 -5.18
CA MET A 57 11.63 -28.78 -6.11
C MET A 57 11.54 -27.40 -5.45
N ARG A 58 11.53 -27.32 -4.12
CA ARG A 58 11.37 -26.06 -3.37
C ARG A 58 12.46 -25.05 -3.68
N LYS A 59 13.71 -25.49 -3.83
CA LYS A 59 14.83 -24.61 -4.20
C LYS A 59 14.60 -23.95 -5.56
N ARG A 60 14.29 -24.76 -6.58
CA ARG A 60 14.01 -24.27 -7.94
C ARG A 60 12.83 -23.29 -7.98
N VAL A 61 11.83 -23.50 -7.12
CA VAL A 61 10.67 -22.62 -6.99
C VAL A 61 11.05 -21.32 -6.28
N ASN A 62 11.86 -21.36 -5.23
CA ASN A 62 12.39 -20.15 -4.61
C ASN A 62 13.20 -19.31 -5.60
N ASP A 63 14.04 -19.96 -6.43
CA ASP A 63 14.83 -19.29 -7.47
C ASP A 63 13.92 -18.58 -8.49
N GLU A 64 12.87 -19.26 -8.96
CA GLU A 64 11.86 -18.66 -9.86
C GLU A 64 11.14 -17.47 -9.20
N TYR A 65 10.77 -17.59 -7.92
CA TYR A 65 10.11 -16.50 -7.20
C TYR A 65 11.02 -15.30 -7.03
N GLU A 66 12.30 -15.54 -6.74
CA GLU A 66 13.31 -14.48 -6.63
C GLU A 66 13.53 -13.77 -7.98
N GLU A 67 13.51 -14.50 -9.10
CA GLU A 67 13.61 -13.93 -10.45
C GLU A 67 12.41 -13.01 -10.78
N HIS A 68 11.20 -13.40 -10.37
CA HIS A 68 10.00 -12.56 -10.50
C HIS A 68 9.89 -11.48 -9.41
N GLY A 69 10.88 -11.40 -8.50
CA GLY A 69 10.91 -10.49 -7.37
C GLY A 69 9.87 -10.77 -6.29
N TRP A 70 9.19 -11.92 -6.37
CA TRP A 70 8.14 -12.37 -5.44
C TRP A 70 8.72 -12.87 -4.12
N GLN A 71 7.91 -12.81 -3.07
CA GLN A 71 8.28 -13.35 -1.77
C GLN A 71 8.43 -14.89 -1.83
N LYS A 72 9.60 -15.38 -1.40
CA LYS A 72 9.93 -16.81 -1.40
C LYS A 72 8.88 -17.61 -0.59
N PRO A 73 8.27 -18.65 -1.18
CA PRO A 73 7.27 -19.48 -0.50
C PRO A 73 7.87 -20.41 0.56
N TYR A 74 9.15 -20.73 0.45
CA TYR A 74 9.86 -21.60 1.37
C TYR A 74 11.05 -20.88 2.01
N ASP A 75 11.35 -21.21 3.27
CA ASP A 75 12.55 -20.75 3.97
C ASP A 75 13.80 -21.55 3.57
N ASP A 76 14.95 -21.22 4.15
CA ASP A 76 16.23 -21.88 3.87
C ASP A 76 16.27 -23.36 4.32
N GLU A 77 15.39 -23.75 5.25
CA GLU A 77 15.19 -25.14 5.67
C GLU A 77 14.23 -25.91 4.75
N GLY A 78 13.66 -25.20 3.77
CA GLY A 78 12.65 -25.70 2.86
C GLY A 78 11.28 -25.87 3.53
N ASN A 79 11.06 -25.33 4.73
CA ASN A 79 9.75 -25.24 5.36
C ASN A 79 8.97 -24.04 4.79
N ARG A 80 7.69 -23.92 5.14
CA ARG A 80 6.87 -22.79 4.65
C ARG A 80 7.38 -21.51 5.26
N ASN A 81 7.47 -20.46 4.45
CA ASN A 81 7.85 -19.15 4.93
C ASN A 81 6.69 -18.53 5.76
N PRO A 82 6.82 -18.39 7.09
CA PRO A 82 5.76 -17.85 7.94
C PRO A 82 5.44 -16.38 7.64
N ASP A 83 6.42 -15.63 7.12
CA ASP A 83 6.26 -14.22 6.77
C ASP A 83 5.32 -13.99 5.58
N ARG A 84 4.99 -15.05 4.84
CA ARG A 84 4.06 -15.01 3.72
C ARG A 84 2.60 -15.23 4.15
N ASP A 85 2.39 -15.99 5.24
CA ASP A 85 1.07 -16.30 5.78
C ASP A 85 0.56 -15.21 6.76
N ALA A 86 1.40 -14.22 7.09
CA ALA A 86 1.11 -13.13 8.02
C ALA A 86 0.51 -11.86 7.37
N LEU A 87 0.22 -11.90 6.06
CA LEU A 87 -0.38 -10.80 5.27
C LEU A 87 -1.84 -11.08 4.91
#